data_AF-A0A925QKV2-F1
#
_entry.id   AF-A0A925QKV2-F1
#
_cell.length_a   1.000
_cell.length_b   1.000
_cell.length_c   1.000
_cell.angle_alpha   90.00
_cell.angle_beta   90.00
_cell.angle_gamma   90.00
#
_symmetry.space_group_name_H-M   'P 1'
#
loop_
_entity.id
_entity.type
_entity.pdbx_description
1 polymer ?
#
loop_
_entity_poly.entity_id
_entity_poly.type
_entity_poly.pdbx_seq_one_letter_code
_entity_poly.pdbx_strand_id
1 'polypeptide(L)' 'MKAGKLPLPLRTPNPDQAYGTKELADIFRVSPKVFLKWIKPFKRRIGKRRGRYYTVRQVMIIYNLLGGVDTETDE' A
#
# COMPACT_ATOMS: atom_id res chain seq x y z
N MET A 1 1.52 -15.99 -17.25
CA MET A 1 1.36 -14.82 -16.37
C MET A 1 0.44 -15.25 -15.23
N LYS A 2 0.95 -15.45 -14.01
CA LYS A 2 0.14 -16.02 -12.90
C LYS A 2 -0.87 -14.99 -12.39
N ALA A 3 -2.15 -15.35 -12.46
CA ALA A 3 -3.23 -14.65 -11.77
C ALA A 3 -3.21 -14.99 -10.27
N GLY A 4 -3.59 -14.04 -9.42
CA GLY A 4 -4.51 -14.38 -8.33
C GLY A 4 -3.99 -14.45 -6.90
N LYS A 5 -2.94 -13.73 -6.50
CA LYS A 5 -2.76 -13.41 -5.06
C LYS A 5 -2.24 -11.99 -4.94
N LEU A 6 -3.07 -11.07 -4.43
CA LEU A 6 -2.57 -9.81 -3.93
C LEU A 6 -1.50 -10.15 -2.89
N PRO A 7 -0.30 -9.56 -2.92
CA PRO A 7 0.70 -9.93 -1.96
C PRO A 7 0.28 -9.41 -0.60
N LEU A 8 0.48 -10.28 0.37
CA LEU A 8 0.38 -9.88 1.75
C LEU A 8 1.58 -8.96 2.04
N PRO A 9 1.34 -7.77 2.60
CA PRO A 9 2.41 -6.91 3.07
C PRO A 9 3.23 -7.67 4.12
N LEU A 10 4.56 -7.57 4.05
CA LEU A 10 5.44 -8.27 4.99
C LEU A 10 5.33 -7.77 6.43
N ARG A 11 4.91 -6.51 6.56
CA ARG A 11 4.71 -5.83 7.84
C ARG A 11 3.61 -4.81 7.69
N THR A 12 2.99 -4.48 8.82
CA THR A 12 2.15 -3.29 8.94
C THR A 12 3.03 -2.03 8.78
N PRO A 13 2.61 -1.04 7.97
CA PRO A 13 3.24 0.26 7.98
C PRO A 13 2.98 0.95 9.32
N ASN A 14 3.98 1.67 9.84
CA ASN A 14 3.83 2.42 11.08
C ASN A 14 2.77 3.52 10.88
N PRO A 15 1.82 3.66 11.82
CA PRO A 15 0.72 4.62 11.68
C PRO A 15 1.18 6.07 11.67
N ASP A 16 2.36 6.40 12.21
CA ASP A 16 2.82 7.79 12.32
C ASP A 16 3.83 8.18 11.23
N GLN A 17 4.13 7.29 10.28
CA GLN A 17 5.19 7.48 9.29
C GLN A 17 4.64 7.66 7.86
N ALA A 18 5.14 8.68 7.17
CA ALA A 18 4.92 8.83 5.74
C ALA A 18 5.88 7.92 4.96
N TYR A 19 5.38 7.28 3.89
CA TYR A 19 6.18 6.33 3.12
C TYR A 19 6.35 6.76 1.66
N GLY A 20 7.55 6.55 1.14
CA GLY A 20 7.86 6.70 -0.26
C GLY A 20 7.32 5.54 -1.11
N THR A 21 7.33 5.73 -2.43
CA THR A 21 6.91 4.66 -3.36
C THR A 21 7.83 3.44 -3.27
N LYS A 22 9.14 3.64 -3.07
CA LYS A 22 10.10 2.55 -2.93
C LYS A 22 9.86 1.76 -1.64
N GLU A 23 9.71 2.45 -0.52
CA GLU A 23 9.49 1.81 0.78
C GLU A 23 8.19 1.02 0.82
N LEU A 24 7.09 1.54 0.25
CA LEU A 24 5.86 0.78 0.11
C LEU A 24 6.05 -0.44 -0.79
N ALA A 25 6.69 -0.28 -1.93
CA ALA A 25 6.97 -1.40 -2.82
C ALA A 25 7.79 -2.50 -2.13
N ASP A 26 8.78 -2.11 -1.31
CA ASP A 26 9.58 -3.02 -0.49
C ASP A 26 8.74 -3.76 0.57
N ILE A 27 7.80 -3.07 1.23
CA ILE A 27 6.82 -3.68 2.17
C ILE A 27 5.98 -4.77 1.47
N PHE A 28 5.58 -4.53 0.23
CA PHE A 28 4.79 -5.47 -0.57
C PHE A 28 5.67 -6.48 -1.36
N ARG A 29 7.00 -6.51 -1.17
CA ARG A 29 7.98 -7.32 -1.94
C ARG A 29 7.82 -7.21 -3.46
N VAL A 30 7.52 -6.03 -3.96
CA VAL A 30 7.37 -5.80 -5.40
C VAL A 30 8.25 -4.67 -5.87
N SER A 31 8.49 -4.63 -7.17
CA SER A 31 9.15 -3.46 -7.76
C SER A 31 8.23 -2.23 -7.68
N PRO A 32 8.79 -1.00 -7.60
CA PRO A 32 8.01 0.23 -7.62
C PRO A 32 7.06 0.33 -8.83
N LYS A 33 7.46 -0.23 -9.98
CA LYS A 33 6.64 -0.28 -11.20
C LYS A 33 5.38 -1.13 -11.00
N VAL A 34 5.51 -2.30 -10.35
CA VAL A 34 4.38 -3.19 -10.06
C VAL A 34 3.47 -2.57 -9.01
N PHE A 35 4.04 -2.01 -7.94
CA PHE A 35 3.27 -1.29 -6.92
C PHE A 35 2.43 -0.16 -7.52
N LEU A 36 3.02 0.70 -8.35
CA LEU A 36 2.32 1.77 -9.04
C LEU A 36 1.19 1.25 -9.94
N LYS A 37 1.39 0.10 -10.60
CA LYS A 37 0.37 -0.54 -11.43
C LYS A 37 -0.83 -1.01 -10.61
N TRP A 38 -0.62 -1.51 -9.40
CA TRP A 38 -1.69 -1.98 -8.52
C TRP A 38 -2.51 -0.87 -7.88
N ILE A 39 -1.87 0.24 -7.50
CA ILE A 39 -2.60 1.38 -6.92
C ILE A 39 -3.28 2.25 -7.99
N LYS A 40 -2.88 2.13 -9.26
CA LYS A 40 -3.45 2.88 -10.40
C LYS A 40 -4.99 2.81 -10.47
N PRO A 41 -5.66 1.64 -10.41
CA PRO A 41 -7.13 1.57 -10.40
C PRO A 41 -7.75 2.28 -9.19
N PHE A 42 -7.04 2.38 -8.07
CA PHE A 42 -7.54 2.98 -6.83
C PHE A 42 -7.10 4.43 -6.60
N LYS A 43 -6.50 5.07 -7.62
CA LYS A 43 -5.99 6.45 -7.52
C LYS A 43 -7.04 7.45 -7.04
N ARG A 44 -8.32 7.24 -7.38
CA ARG A 44 -9.44 8.07 -6.92
C ARG A 44 -9.66 7.97 -5.40
N ARG A 45 -9.50 6.77 -4.83
CA ARG A 45 -9.69 6.49 -3.40
C ARG A 45 -8.48 6.94 -2.56
N ILE A 46 -7.28 6.75 -3.09
CA ILE A 46 -6.02 7.19 -2.46
C ILE A 46 -5.88 8.72 -2.51
N GLY A 47 -6.42 9.35 -3.56
CA GLY A 47 -6.34 10.78 -3.77
C GLY A 47 -5.03 11.24 -4.41
N LYS A 48 -4.83 12.56 -4.51
CA LYS A 48 -3.65 13.15 -5.15
C LYS A 48 -2.44 13.01 -4.24
N ARG A 49 -1.34 12.45 -4.76
CA ARG A 49 -0.05 12.41 -4.07
C ARG A 49 0.48 13.84 -3.89
N ARG A 50 0.85 14.22 -2.66
CA ARG A 50 1.51 15.51 -2.36
C ARG A 50 3.02 15.28 -2.25
N GLY A 51 3.77 15.72 -3.26
CA GLY A 51 5.22 15.58 -3.30
C GLY A 51 5.70 14.14 -3.56
N ARG A 52 6.74 13.71 -2.84
CA ARG A 52 7.42 12.42 -3.03
C ARG A 52 6.82 11.27 -2.21
N TYR A 53 6.17 11.59 -1.10
CA TYR A 53 5.68 10.63 -0.11
C TYR A 53 4.15 10.48 -0.18
N TYR A 54 3.66 9.35 0.29
CA TYR A 54 2.26 9.14 0.63
C TYR A 54 2.05 9.52 2.09
N THR A 55 0.98 10.26 2.38
CA THR A 55 0.61 10.57 3.76
C THR A 55 0.18 9.31 4.49
N VAL A 56 0.26 9.31 5.82
CA VAL A 56 -0.25 8.23 6.68
C VAL A 56 -1.60 7.69 6.22
N ARG A 57 -2.57 8.60 6.01
CA ARG A 57 -3.92 8.24 5.56
C ARG A 57 -3.92 7.55 4.19
N GLN A 58 -3.06 7.98 3.26
CA GLN A 58 -2.92 7.35 1.96
C GLN A 58 -2.30 5.95 2.07
N VAL A 59 -1.33 5.78 2.96
CA VAL A 59 -0.67 4.50 3.22
C VAL A 59 -1.67 3.49 3.78
N MET A 60 -2.47 3.88 4.79
CA MET A 60 -3.54 3.03 5.33
C MET A 60 -4.58 2.64 4.27
N ILE A 61 -5.00 3.60 3.43
CA ILE A 61 -5.93 3.29 2.32
C ILE A 61 -5.32 2.27 1.36
N ILE A 62 -4.04 2.41 1.01
CA ILE A 62 -3.33 1.48 0.13
C ILE A 62 -3.22 0.10 0.78
N TYR A 63 -2.86 0.05 2.06
CA TYR A 63 -2.74 -1.19 2.83
C TYR A 63 -4.06 -1.98 2.83
N ASN A 64 -5.15 -1.30 3.19
CA ASN A 64 -6.50 -1.86 3.20
C ASN A 64 -7.02 -2.26 1.81
N LEU A 65 -6.57 -1.57 0.76
CA LEU A 65 -6.91 -1.93 -0.62
C LEU A 65 -6.20 -3.19 -1.13
N LEU A 66 -4.95 -3.37 -0.71
CA LEU A 66 -4.09 -4.44 -1.20
C LEU A 66 -4.20 -5.73 -0.37
N GLY A 67 -5.02 -5.75 0.67
CA GLY A 67 -5.28 -6.94 1.48
C GLY A 67 -4.34 -7.09 2.68
N GLY A 68 -3.73 -5.99 3.14
CA GLY A 68 -3.26 -5.93 4.52
C GLY A 68 -4.49 -5.99 5.42
N VAL A 69 -4.70 -7.13 6.07
CA VAL A 69 -5.72 -7.25 7.11
C VAL A 69 -5.13 -6.52 8.30
N ASP A 70 -5.75 -5.42 8.73
CA ASP A 70 -5.49 -4.90 10.07
C ASP A 70 -5.83 -6.04 11.02
N THR A 71 -4.83 -6.68 11.65
CA THR A 71 -5.04 -7.71 12.68
C THR A 71 -5.55 -7.10 13.98
N GLU A 72 -6.58 -6.26 13.86
CA GLU A 72 -7.43 -5.72 14.91
C GLU A 72 -8.87 -5.93 14.44
N THR A 73 -9.27 -7.19 14.33
CA THR A 73 -10.66 -7.56 14.58
C THR A 73 -10.62 -8.43 15.82
N ASP A 74 -10.75 -7.72 16.94
CA ASP A 74 -11.47 -8.07 18.16
C ASP A 74 -12.42 -9.25 17.93
N GLU A 75 -12.08 -10.41 18.50
CA GLU A 75 -12.96 -11.42 19.14
C GLU A 75 -12.11 -12.52 19.81
#